data_AF-A0A0K0D829-F1
#
_entry.id   AF-A0A0K0D829-F1
#
_cell.length_a   1.000
_cell.length_b   1.000
_cell.length_c   1.000
_cell.angle_alpha   90.00
_cell.angle_beta   90.00
_cell.angle_gamma   90.00
#
_symmetry.space_group_name_H-M   'P 1'
#
loop_
_entity.id
_entity.type
_entity.pdbx_description
1 polymer ?
#
loop_
_entity_poly.entity_id
_entity_poly.type
_entity_poly.pdbx_seq_one_letter_code
_entity_poly.pdbx_strand_id
1 'polypeptide(L)'
;MSDFLSGISNLTKQISNNIPYQIKKLGESVHTMVMNYTEAENIVYEATNEDPWGPTGPQMKEIANCTFQCVVLLFFNDAERSYRNVHLL
;
A
#
# COMPACT_ATOMS: atom_id res chain seq x y z
N MET A 1 -23.01 42.69 -4.38
CA MET A 1 -22.41 41.91 -3.26
C MET A 1 -22.64 40.40 -3.39
N SER A 2 -23.69 39.95 -4.09
CA SER A 2 -23.99 38.53 -4.36
C SER A 2 -22.93 37.81 -5.18
N ASP A 3 -22.27 38.48 -6.12
CA ASP A 3 -21.34 37.83 -7.06
C ASP A 3 -20.07 37.36 -6.36
N PHE A 4 -19.61 38.11 -5.35
CA PHE A 4 -18.49 37.72 -4.50
C PHE A 4 -18.83 36.51 -3.60
N LEU A 5 -20.01 36.54 -2.96
CA LEU A 5 -20.47 35.41 -2.15
C LEU A 5 -20.74 34.16 -3.00
N SER A 6 -21.19 34.32 -4.25
CA SER A 6 -21.36 33.23 -5.20
C SER A 6 -20.02 32.64 -5.66
N GLY A 7 -18.98 33.48 -5.81
CA GLY A 7 -17.61 33.05 -6.10
C GLY A 7 -17.02 32.23 -4.95
N ILE A 8 -17.20 32.70 -3.70
CA ILE A 8 -16.84 31.92 -2.51
C ILE A 8 -17.64 30.62 -2.45
N SER A 9 -18.95 30.65 -2.71
CA SER A 9 -19.79 29.44 -2.69
C SER A 9 -19.37 28.41 -3.74
N ASN A 10 -19.01 28.83 -4.95
CA ASN A 10 -18.51 27.94 -5.99
C ASN A 10 -17.12 27.38 -5.66
N LEU A 11 -16.24 28.20 -5.09
CA LEU A 11 -14.95 27.73 -4.58
C LEU A 11 -15.14 26.71 -3.45
N THR A 12 -16.02 27.00 -2.49
CA THR A 12 -16.36 26.08 -1.40
C THR A 12 -16.96 24.77 -1.93
N LYS A 13 -17.77 24.79 -2.99
CA LYS A 13 -18.29 23.57 -3.63
C LYS A 13 -17.21 22.78 -4.37
N GLN A 14 -16.30 23.44 -5.09
CA GLN A 14 -15.17 22.78 -5.74
C GLN A 14 -14.22 22.14 -4.72
N ILE A 15 -13.95 22.86 -3.64
CA ILE A 15 -13.17 22.38 -2.51
C ILE A 15 -13.90 21.21 -1.84
N SER A 16 -15.19 21.33 -1.54
CA SER A 16 -15.99 20.27 -0.91
C SER A 16 -16.07 18.98 -1.75
N ASN A 17 -16.01 19.08 -3.08
CA ASN A 17 -16.07 17.89 -3.94
C ASN A 17 -14.71 17.17 -4.07
N ASN A 18 -13.59 17.88 -3.96
CA ASN A 18 -12.24 17.29 -4.11
C ASN A 18 -11.54 16.97 -2.78
N ILE A 19 -11.93 17.61 -1.68
CA ILE A 19 -11.41 17.33 -0.34
C ILE A 19 -11.70 15.91 0.19
N PRO A 20 -12.88 15.29 0.01
CA PRO A 20 -13.21 14.05 0.72
C PRO A 20 -12.28 12.87 0.36
N TYR A 21 -11.88 12.75 -0.90
CA TYR A 21 -10.93 11.71 -1.34
C TYR A 21 -9.54 11.92 -0.74
N GLN A 22 -9.05 13.16 -0.75
CA GLN A 22 -7.72 13.50 -0.21
C GLN A 22 -7.65 13.26 1.30
N ILE A 23 -8.73 13.57 2.04
CA ILE A 23 -8.82 13.29 3.49
C ILE A 23 -8.88 11.78 3.77
N LYS A 24 -9.65 11.02 2.98
CA LYS A 24 -9.71 9.55 3.12
C LYS A 24 -8.33 8.91 2.92
N LYS A 25 -7.61 9.32 1.86
CA LYS A 25 -6.25 8.83 1.57
C LYS A 25 -5.24 9.18 2.67
N LEU A 26 -5.35 10.37 3.26
CA LEU A 26 -4.55 10.78 4.42
C LEU A 26 -4.84 9.92 5.65
N GLY A 27 -6.13 9.60 5.90
CA GLY A 27 -6.53 8.72 6.99
C GLY A 27 -5.98 7.30 6.83
N GLU A 28 -6.06 6.74 5.62
CA GLU A 28 -5.52 5.42 5.30
C GLU A 28 -4.00 5.39 5.47
N SER A 29 -3.28 6.40 4.98
CA SER A 29 -1.82 6.49 5.11
C SER A 29 -1.36 6.54 6.58
N VAL A 30 -2.06 7.31 7.43
CA VAL A 30 -1.75 7.38 8.86
C VAL A 30 -2.07 6.06 9.56
N HIS A 31 -3.19 5.43 9.24
CA HIS A 31 -3.57 4.14 9.80
C HIS A 31 -2.54 3.05 9.45
N THR A 32 -2.11 3.01 8.20
CA THR A 32 -1.07 2.09 7.73
C THR A 32 0.28 2.32 8.41
N MET A 33 0.63 3.56 8.71
CA MET A 33 1.89 3.87 9.39
C MET A 33 1.88 3.56 10.89
N VAL A 34 0.70 3.58 11.53
CA VAL A 34 0.54 3.18 12.94
C VAL A 34 0.52 1.67 13.11
N MET A 35 0.08 0.94 12.07
CA MET A 35 0.11 -0.51 12.05
C MET A 35 1.53 -0.99 11.72
N ASN A 36 2.05 -1.95 12.50
CA ASN A 36 3.37 -2.54 12.26
C ASN A 36 3.32 -3.56 11.12
N TYR A 37 2.96 -3.10 9.92
CA TYR A 37 2.96 -3.93 8.72
C TYR A 37 4.40 -4.23 8.28
N THR A 38 4.63 -5.49 7.89
CA THR A 38 5.84 -5.83 7.15
C THR A 38 5.82 -5.17 5.78
N GLU A 39 7.00 -4.96 5.18
CA GLU A 39 7.12 -4.33 3.87
C GLU A 39 6.23 -5.00 2.81
N ALA A 40 6.16 -6.34 2.84
CA ALA A 40 5.31 -7.12 1.94
C ALA A 40 3.81 -6.88 2.16
N GLU A 41 3.35 -6.82 3.42
CA GLU A 41 1.95 -6.56 3.75
C GLU A 41 1.53 -5.15 3.34
N ASN A 42 2.42 -4.16 3.50
CA ASN A 42 2.13 -2.80 3.11
C ASN A 42 1.94 -2.66 1.58
N ILE A 43 2.80 -3.30 0.79
CA ILE A 43 2.70 -3.26 -0.68
C ILE A 43 1.39 -3.91 -1.14
N VAL A 44 0.95 -5.01 -0.50
CA VAL A 44 -0.33 -5.66 -0.82
C VAL A 44 -1.51 -4.78 -0.40
N TYR A 45 -1.44 -4.14 0.76
CA TYR A 45 -2.47 -3.19 1.23
C TYR A 45 -2.65 -2.03 0.25
N GLU A 46 -1.55 -1.40 -0.18
CA GLU A 46 -1.60 -0.29 -1.13
C GLU A 46 -2.07 -0.73 -2.53
N ALA A 47 -1.72 -1.95 -2.97
CA ALA A 47 -2.18 -2.49 -4.24
C ALA A 47 -3.64 -2.95 -4.24
N THR A 48 -4.20 -3.23 -3.07
CA THR A 48 -5.61 -3.66 -2.90
C THR A 48 -6.50 -2.56 -2.33
N ASN A 49 -5.97 -1.33 -2.22
CA ASN A 49 -6.75 -0.20 -1.78
C ASN A 49 -7.93 0.06 -2.74
N GLU A 50 -8.99 0.70 -2.26
CA GLU A 50 -10.27 0.89 -2.97
C GLU A 50 -10.19 1.83 -4.21
N ASP A 51 -9.03 1.95 -4.83
CA ASP A 51 -8.78 2.74 -6.01
C ASP A 51 -9.47 2.10 -7.25
N PRO A 52 -10.29 2.86 -8.00
CA PRO A 52 -11.10 2.31 -9.09
C PRO A 52 -10.30 1.84 -10.32
N TRP A 53 -9.01 2.17 -10.40
CA TRP A 53 -8.10 1.77 -11.50
C TRP A 53 -7.24 0.54 -11.17
N GLY A 54 -7.37 -0.02 -9.97
CA GLY A 54 -6.55 -1.15 -9.52
C GLY A 54 -5.07 -0.77 -9.37
N PRO A 55 -4.18 -1.76 -9.19
CA PRO A 55 -2.82 -1.44 -8.83
C PRO A 55 -1.95 -1.10 -10.03
N THR A 56 -0.99 -0.22 -9.81
CA THR A 56 -0.10 0.30 -10.86
C THR A 56 0.99 -0.70 -11.25
N GLY A 57 1.51 -0.59 -12.48
CA GLY A 57 2.60 -1.45 -12.97
C GLY A 57 3.85 -1.50 -12.06
N PRO A 58 4.31 -0.36 -11.50
CA PRO A 58 5.39 -0.35 -10.51
C PRO A 58 5.08 -1.15 -9.24
N GLN A 59 3.89 -0.98 -8.65
CA GLN A 59 3.48 -1.74 -7.46
C GLN A 59 3.47 -3.25 -7.73
N MET A 60 3.02 -3.65 -8.92
CA MET A 60 2.98 -5.06 -9.31
C MET A 60 4.36 -5.67 -9.50
N LYS A 61 5.33 -4.87 -9.93
CA LYS A 61 6.73 -5.28 -10.01
C LYS A 61 7.34 -5.46 -8.62
N GLU A 62 6.99 -4.61 -7.66
CA GLU A 62 7.43 -4.76 -6.26
C GLU A 62 6.85 -6.02 -5.63
N ILE A 63 5.56 -6.33 -5.84
CA ILE A 63 4.94 -7.58 -5.38
C ILE A 63 5.64 -8.81 -5.97
N ALA A 64 5.96 -8.78 -7.28
CA ALA A 64 6.68 -9.86 -7.95
C ALA A 64 8.08 -10.08 -7.36
N ASN A 65 8.80 -9.00 -7.05
CA ASN A 65 10.11 -9.09 -6.40
C ASN A 65 10.01 -9.64 -4.97
N CYS A 66 9.00 -9.19 -4.21
CA CYS A 66 8.79 -9.63 -2.83
C CYS A 66 8.49 -11.15 -2.78
N THR A 67 7.65 -11.64 -3.69
CA THR A 67 7.34 -13.07 -3.81
C THR A 67 8.56 -13.88 -4.27
N PHE A 68 9.35 -13.37 -5.22
CA PHE A 68 10.58 -14.03 -5.63
C PHE A 68 11.57 -14.19 -4.47
N GLN A 69 11.80 -13.12 -3.70
CA GLN A 69 12.70 -13.16 -2.53
C GLN A 69 12.21 -14.12 -1.45
N CYS A 70 10.91 -14.13 -1.17
CA CYS A 70 10.32 -15.06 -0.20
C CYS A 70 10.56 -16.52 -0.59
N VAL A 71 10.31 -16.86 -1.86
CA VAL A 71 10.55 -18.22 -2.39
C VAL A 71 12.03 -18.59 -2.27
N VAL A 72 12.95 -17.69 -2.63
CA VAL A 72 14.40 -17.94 -2.51
C VAL A 72 14.83 -18.18 -1.06
N LEU A 73 14.31 -17.38 -0.11
CA LEU A 73 14.60 -17.56 1.31
C LEU A 73 14.07 -18.90 1.85
N LEU A 74 12.88 -19.32 1.42
CA LEU A 74 12.34 -20.63 1.79
C LEU A 74 13.23 -21.77 1.31
N PHE A 75 13.70 -21.72 0.07
CA PHE A 75 14.65 -22.70 -0.47
C PHE A 75 15.96 -22.76 0.33
N PHE A 76 16.51 -21.59 0.67
CA PHE A 76 17.75 -21.52 1.44
C PHE A 76 17.59 -22.10 2.85
N ASN A 77 16.47 -21.80 3.50
CA ASN A 77 16.17 -22.29 4.84
C ASN A 77 15.92 -23.81 4.85
N ASP A 78 15.29 -24.34 3.80
CA ASP A 78 15.09 -25.78 3.65
C ASP A 78 16.41 -26.52 3.39
N ALA A 79 17.30 -25.93 2.59
CA ALA A 79 18.66 -26.43 2.40
C ALA A 79 19.45 -26.45 3.72
N GLU A 80 19.49 -25.33 4.45
CA GLU A 80 20.12 -25.23 5.78
C GLU A 80 19.57 -26.27 6.77
N ARG A 81 18.25 -26.48 6.78
CA ARG A 81 17.60 -27.46 7.65
C ARG A 81 17.99 -28.89 7.28
N SER A 82 18.14 -29.18 6.00
CA SER A 82 18.64 -30.45 5.50
C SER A 82 20.10 -30.70 5.91
N TYR A 83 20.99 -29.71 5.73
CA TYR A 83 22.39 -29.79 6.19
C TYR A 83 22.50 -30.00 7.70
N ARG A 84 21.71 -29.27 8.50
CA ARG A 84 21.70 -29.39 9.96
C ARG A 84 21.23 -30.78 10.42
N ASN A 85 20.24 -31.36 9.77
CA ASN A 85 19.74 -32.71 10.07
C ASN A 85 20.75 -33.81 9.71
N VAL A 86 21.51 -33.64 8.63
CA VAL A 86 22.55 -34.61 8.23
C VAL A 86 23.74 -34.57 9.19
N HIS A 87 24.09 -33.39 9.74
CA HIS A 87 25.23 -33.25 10.65
C HIS A 87 24.91 -33.63 12.11
N LEU A 88 23.64 -33.84 12.44
CA LEU A 88 23.16 -34.28 13.76
C LEU A 88 22.93 -35.80 13.86
N LEU A 89 23.24 -36.56 12.79
CA LEU A 89 23.26 -38.04 12.73
C LEU A 89 24.70 -38.55 12.66
#